data_AF-A0A8E2ECU2-F1
#
_entry.id   AF-A0A8E2ECU2-F1
#
_cell.length_a   1.000
_cell.length_b   1.000
_cell.length_c   1.000
_cell.angle_alpha   90.00
_cell.angle_beta   90.00
_cell.angle_gamma   90.00
#
_symmetry.space_group_name_H-M   'P 1'
#
loop_
_entity.id
_entity.type
_entity.pdbx_description
1 polymer ?
#
loop_
_entity_poly.entity_id
_entity_poly.type
_entity_poly.pdbx_seq_one_letter_code
_entity_poly.pdbx_strand_id
1 'polypeptide(L)' 'MPTKTRPIEKFASAVAKCSAEGSVYGKCIVADYNNVHKDKCLAEFLRLKECYLAAYKKR' A
#
# COMPACT_ATOMS: atom_id res chain seq x y z
N MET A 1 -2.53 15.14 25.55
CA MET A 1 -1.82 16.07 24.64
C MET A 1 -2.17 15.66 23.21
N PRO A 2 -2.69 16.54 22.34
CA PRO A 2 -3.00 16.12 20.98
C PRO A 2 -1.67 15.99 20.23
N THR A 3 -1.17 14.76 20.12
CA THR A 3 -0.04 14.43 19.25
C THR A 3 -0.49 14.83 17.84
N LYS A 4 0.04 15.94 17.33
CA LYS A 4 -0.17 16.37 15.93
C LYS A 4 0.27 15.20 15.06
N THR A 5 -0.69 14.39 14.61
CA THR A 5 -0.47 13.18 13.82
C THR A 5 0.44 13.56 12.66
N ARG A 6 1.71 13.12 12.74
CA ARG A 6 2.71 13.48 11.75
C ARG A 6 2.21 12.96 10.40
N PRO A 7 2.46 13.65 9.30
CA PRO A 7 2.06 13.17 7.97
C PRO A 7 2.50 11.72 7.70
N ILE A 8 3.63 11.32 8.27
CA ILE A 8 4.15 9.94 8.26
C ILE A 8 3.22 8.94 8.98
N GLU A 9 2.62 9.30 10.10
CA GLU A 9 1.68 8.43 10.82
C GLU A 9 0.34 8.34 10.11
N LYS A 10 -0.06 9.40 9.39
CA LYS A 10 -1.23 9.37 8.51
C LYS A 10 -1.00 8.42 7.34
N PHE A 11 0.19 8.47 6.75
CA PHE A 11 0.61 7.52 5.70
C PHE A 11 0.66 6.10 6.25
N ALA A 12 1.31 5.88 7.40
CA ALA A 12 1.38 4.57 8.04
C ALA A 12 -0.02 4.01 8.38
N SER A 13 -0.95 4.85 8.84
CA SER A 13 -2.34 4.44 9.10
C SER A 13 -3.12 4.08 7.82
N ALA A 14 -2.84 4.77 6.71
CA ALA A 14 -3.41 4.44 5.40
C ALA A 14 -2.80 3.14 4.83
N VAL A 15 -1.48 2.96 4.93
CA VAL A 15 -0.81 1.69 4.60
C VAL A 15 -1.35 0.57 5.46
N ALA A 16 -1.52 0.78 6.77
CA ALA A 16 -2.03 -0.24 7.69
C ALA A 16 -3.45 -0.69 7.33
N LYS A 17 -4.32 0.24 6.90
CA LYS A 17 -5.67 -0.10 6.40
C LYS A 17 -5.65 -0.93 5.11
N CYS A 18 -4.65 -0.71 4.26
CA CYS A 18 -4.45 -1.43 3.01
C CYS A 18 -3.34 -2.51 3.11
N SER A 19 -2.99 -2.91 4.35
CA SER A 19 -1.84 -3.79 4.60
C SER A 19 -2.07 -5.20 4.09
N ALA A 20 -3.33 -5.60 3.92
CA ALA A 20 -3.71 -6.84 3.28
C ALA A 20 -3.29 -6.81 1.80
N GLU A 21 -3.72 -5.80 1.04
CA GLU A 21 -3.31 -5.64 -0.36
C GLU A 21 -1.79 -5.44 -0.51
N GLY A 22 -1.16 -4.72 0.41
CA GLY A 22 0.30 -4.55 0.43
C GLY A 22 1.06 -5.83 0.68
N SER A 23 0.52 -6.73 1.52
CA SER A 23 1.09 -8.06 1.72
C SER A 23 0.93 -8.94 0.48
N VAL A 24 -0.19 -8.84 -0.25
CA VAL A 24 -0.36 -9.60 -1.51
C VAL A 24 0.59 -9.10 -2.58
N TYR A 25 0.71 -7.78 -2.75
CA TYR A 25 1.68 -7.17 -3.67
C TYR A 25 3.13 -7.57 -3.31
N GLY A 26 3.48 -7.50 -2.03
CA GLY A 26 4.79 -7.92 -1.54
C GLY A 26 5.06 -9.41 -1.79
N LYS A 27 4.07 -10.29 -1.61
CA LYS A 27 4.19 -11.73 -1.93
C LYS A 27 4.47 -11.96 -3.41
N CYS A 28 3.78 -11.26 -4.31
CA CYS A 28 4.03 -11.38 -5.75
C CYS A 28 5.45 -10.89 -6.14
N ILE A 29 5.91 -9.80 -5.54
CA ILE A 29 7.28 -9.30 -5.75
C ILE A 29 8.34 -10.25 -5.18
N VAL A 30 8.13 -10.79 -3.98
CA VAL A 30 9.08 -11.71 -3.33
C VAL A 30 9.14 -13.06 -4.04
N ALA A 31 8.01 -13.56 -4.55
CA ALA A 31 7.95 -14.81 -5.29
C ALA A 31 8.88 -14.80 -6.51
N ASP A 32 9.11 -13.63 -7.08
CA ASP A 32 9.76 -13.51 -8.38
C ASP A 32 10.66 -12.27 -8.41
N TYR A 33 11.40 -12.10 -7.31
CA TYR A 33 12.25 -10.96 -6.96
C TYR A 33 13.33 -10.66 -8.02
N ASN A 34 13.85 -11.71 -8.65
CA ASN A 34 14.87 -11.60 -9.70
C ASN A 34 14.33 -11.08 -11.04
N ASN A 35 13.02 -11.20 -11.27
CA ASN A 35 12.39 -10.75 -12.49
C ASN A 35 11.37 -9.66 -12.17
N VAL A 36 11.59 -8.80 -11.17
CA VAL A 36 10.68 -7.68 -10.90
C VAL A 36 10.79 -6.68 -12.05
N HIS A 37 9.81 -6.70 -12.93
CA HIS A 37 9.65 -5.75 -14.01
C HIS A 37 8.29 -5.06 -13.91
N LYS A 38 8.17 -3.94 -14.64
CA LYS A 38 6.94 -3.17 -14.73
C LYS A 38 5.77 -4.10 -15.10
N ASP A 39 4.63 -3.91 -14.44
CA ASP A 39 3.37 -4.63 -14.67
C ASP A 39 3.28 -6.08 -14.18
N LYS A 40 4.35 -6.64 -13.57
CA LYS A 40 4.33 -8.04 -13.10
C LYS A 40 3.29 -8.34 -12.02
N CYS A 41 3.13 -7.41 -11.08
CA CYS A 41 2.13 -7.47 -10.02
C CYS A 41 1.12 -6.33 -10.17
N LEU A 42 0.74 -6.01 -11.43
CA LEU A 42 -0.11 -4.87 -11.76
C LEU A 42 -1.46 -4.93 -11.02
N ALA A 43 -2.10 -6.10 -10.96
CA ALA A 43 -3.41 -6.24 -10.34
C ALA A 43 -3.36 -5.95 -8.83
N GLU A 44 -2.35 -6.46 -8.14
CA GLU A 44 -2.10 -6.19 -6.72
C GLU A 44 -1.71 -4.74 -6.48
N PHE A 45 -0.89 -4.16 -7.36
CA PHE A 45 -0.51 -2.75 -7.30
C PHE A 45 -1.71 -1.83 -7.50
N LEU A 46 -2.60 -2.15 -8.45
CA LEU A 46 -3.84 -1.41 -8.69
C LEU A 46 -4.75 -1.46 -7.48
N ARG A 47 -4.94 -2.65 -6.87
CA ARG A 47 -5.74 -2.78 -5.65
C ARG A 47 -5.15 -1.99 -4.48
N LEU A 48 -3.84 -2.10 -4.25
CA LEU A 48 -3.16 -1.31 -3.24
C LEU A 48 -3.35 0.19 -3.49
N LYS A 49 -3.17 0.64 -4.73
CA LYS A 49 -3.34 2.04 -5.14
C LYS A 49 -4.78 2.52 -4.92
N GLU A 50 -5.78 1.73 -5.28
CA GLU A 50 -7.20 2.07 -5.07
C GLU A 50 -7.51 2.22 -3.58
N CYS A 51 -7.05 1.28 -2.75
CA CYS A 51 -7.22 1.39 -1.31
C CYS A 51 -6.47 2.61 -0.74
N TYR A 52 -5.27 2.91 -1.24
CA TYR A 52 -4.51 4.08 -0.85
C TYR A 52 -5.25 5.38 -1.17
N LEU A 53 -5.76 5.50 -2.40
CA LEU A 53 -6.53 6.64 -2.85
C LEU A 53 -7.84 6.78 -2.08
N ALA A 54 -8.54 5.67 -1.81
CA ALA A 54 -9.76 5.68 -1.00
C ALA A 54 -9.47 6.10 0.45
N ALA A 55 -8.40 5.59 1.07
CA ALA A 55 -8.01 5.94 2.43
C ALA A 55 -7.56 7.40 2.55
N TYR A 56 -6.92 7.94 1.51
CA TYR A 56 -6.52 9.34 1.43
C TYR A 56 -7.72 10.28 1.22
N LYS A 57 -8.71 9.87 0.41
CA LYS A 57 -9.90 10.66 0.06
C LYS A 57 -10.99 10.64 1.15
N LYS A 58 -10.96 9.68 2.08
CA LYS A 58 -11.94 9.53 3.17
C LYS A 58 -11.73 10.52 4.34
N ARG A 59 -11.14 11.68 4.07
CA ARG A 59 -10.91 12.77 5.04
C ARG A 59 -11.14 14.14 4.42
#